data_AF-A0A961Y565-F1
#
_entry.id   AF-A0A961Y565-F1
#
_cell.length_a   1.000
_cell.length_b   1.000
_cell.length_c   1.000
_cell.angle_alpha   90.00
_cell.angle_beta   90.00
_cell.angle_gamma   90.00
#
_symmetry.space_group_name_H-M   'P 1'
#
loop_
_entity.id
_entity.type
_entity.pdbx_description
1 polymer ?
#
loop_
_entity_poly.entity_id
_entity_poly.type
_entity_poly.pdbx_seq_one_letter_code
_entity_poly.pdbx_strand_id
1 'polypeptide(L)'
;MTKQATADAMQEAALLAKALPYMQRYENRTIVVKYGGHAMGDPALGKAFARDIALLKQSGVNPVVVHGGGPQIGAMLDKMGIQSEFRGGLRVTDRKTVEIVEMVLAGSINK
;
A
#
# COMPACT_ATOMS: atom_id res chain seq x y z
N MET A 1 -6.29 38.18 -11.32
CA MET A 1 -6.77 36.99 -10.59
C MET A 1 -8.06 37.34 -9.87
N THR A 2 -9.05 36.45 -9.83
CA THR A 2 -10.33 36.71 -9.13
C THR A 2 -10.13 36.65 -7.60
N LYS A 3 -10.97 37.35 -6.84
CA LYS A 3 -10.94 37.29 -5.36
C LYS A 3 -11.07 35.85 -4.83
N GLN A 4 -11.88 35.03 -5.51
CA GLN A 4 -12.05 33.61 -5.17
C GLN A 4 -10.75 32.82 -5.32
N ALA A 5 -10.06 32.93 -6.45
CA ALA A 5 -8.80 32.23 -6.68
C ALA A 5 -7.70 32.62 -5.66
N THR A 6 -7.75 33.85 -5.16
CA THR A 6 -6.83 34.32 -4.12
C THR A 6 -7.17 33.71 -2.75
N ALA A 7 -8.46 33.61 -2.42
CA ALA A 7 -8.92 32.97 -1.19
C ALA A 7 -8.58 31.47 -1.15
N ASP A 8 -8.77 30.76 -2.27
CA ASP A 8 -8.46 29.33 -2.38
C ASP A 8 -6.95 29.08 -2.20
N ALA A 9 -6.10 29.90 -2.83
CA ALA A 9 -4.64 29.80 -2.66
C ALA A 9 -4.17 30.06 -1.21
N MET A 10 -4.81 31.01 -0.51
CA MET A 10 -4.50 31.26 0.91
C MET A 10 -4.91 30.09 1.80
N GLN A 11 -6.03 29.44 1.50
CA GLN A 11 -6.46 28.24 2.22
C GLN A 11 -5.49 27.07 2.01
N GLU A 12 -5.06 26.85 0.77
CA GLU A 12 -4.09 25.80 0.44
C GLU A 12 -2.73 26.04 1.13
N ALA A 13 -2.22 27.27 1.08
CA ALA A 13 -1.00 27.64 1.79
C ALA A 13 -1.10 27.42 3.31
N ALA A 14 -2.24 27.79 3.91
CA ALA A 14 -2.49 27.57 5.33
C ALA A 14 -2.56 26.07 5.70
N LEU A 15 -3.12 25.24 4.81
CA LEU A 15 -3.14 23.79 5.00
C LEU A 15 -1.73 23.20 4.96
N LEU A 16 -0.92 23.59 3.99
CA LEU A 16 0.49 23.14 3.87
C LEU A 16 1.32 23.58 5.09
N ALA A 17 1.15 24.82 5.55
CA ALA A 17 1.83 25.31 6.75
C ALA A 17 1.46 24.49 8.01
N LYS A 18 0.19 24.09 8.14
CA LYS A 18 -0.27 23.21 9.24
C LYS A 18 0.27 21.78 9.14
N ALA A 19 0.59 21.30 7.93
CA ALA A 19 1.18 19.98 7.71
C ALA A 19 2.69 19.93 8.04
N LEU A 20 3.39 21.07 7.99
CA LEU A 20 4.84 21.16 8.16
C LEU A 20 5.38 20.48 9.43
N PRO A 21 4.78 20.63 10.63
CA PRO A 21 5.29 19.97 11.83
C PRO A 21 5.28 18.43 11.71
N TYR A 22 4.30 17.87 10.99
CA TYR A 22 4.24 16.42 10.75
C TYR A 22 5.32 15.98 9.77
N MET A 23 5.58 16.77 8.72
CA MET A 23 6.66 16.49 7.77
C MET A 23 8.02 16.49 8.46
N GLN A 24 8.31 17.53 9.26
CA GLN A 24 9.56 17.64 10.03
C GLN A 24 9.73 16.50 11.04
N ARG A 25 8.65 16.06 11.69
CA ARG A 25 8.70 14.94 12.65
C ARG A 25 9.20 13.65 12.01
N TYR A 26 8.86 13.40 10.75
CA TYR A 26 9.18 12.16 10.04
C TYR A 26 10.32 12.32 9.02
N GLU A 27 10.93 13.49 8.94
CA GLU A 27 12.07 13.74 8.07
C GLU A 27 13.21 12.75 8.35
N ASN A 28 13.71 12.11 7.29
CA ASN A 28 14.71 11.05 7.29
C ASN A 28 14.34 9.80 8.11
N ARG A 29 13.13 9.69 8.64
CA ARG A 29 12.67 8.52 9.40
C ARG A 29 12.23 7.41 8.45
N THR A 30 12.46 6.17 8.88
CA THR A 30 11.88 4.98 8.23
C THR A 30 10.46 4.75 8.72
N ILE A 31 9.52 4.59 7.79
CA ILE A 31 8.13 4.23 8.10
C ILE A 31 7.79 2.95 7.35
N VAL A 32 7.39 1.92 8.09
CA VAL A 32 6.95 0.64 7.51
C VAL A 32 5.43 0.69 7.33
N VAL A 33 4.96 0.49 6.10
CA VAL A 33 3.54 0.55 5.74
C VAL A 33 3.10 -0.83 5.27
N LYS A 34 2.18 -1.47 6.01
CA LYS A 34 1.57 -2.73 5.60
C LYS A 34 0.47 -2.47 4.56
N TYR A 35 0.78 -2.74 3.29
CA TYR A 35 -0.19 -2.69 2.19
C TYR A 35 -0.98 -4.01 2.13
N GLY A 36 -2.31 -3.94 2.04
CA GLY A 36 -3.18 -5.10 2.16
C GLY A 36 -4.67 -4.78 2.13
N GLY A 37 -5.49 -5.83 2.15
CA GLY A 37 -6.96 -5.70 2.22
C GLY A 37 -7.58 -5.12 0.96
N HIS A 38 -8.70 -4.42 1.11
CA HIS A 38 -9.46 -3.82 0.02
C HIS A 38 -8.64 -2.87 -0.86
N ALA A 39 -7.61 -2.23 -0.30
CA ALA A 39 -6.73 -1.33 -1.04
C ALA A 39 -5.98 -2.03 -2.19
N MET A 40 -5.78 -3.36 -2.11
CA MET A 40 -5.15 -4.16 -3.17
C MET A 40 -6.14 -4.66 -4.23
N GLY A 41 -7.44 -4.61 -3.96
CA GLY A 41 -8.49 -5.10 -4.87
C GLY A 41 -9.07 -4.00 -5.76
N ASP A 42 -8.99 -2.74 -5.32
CA ASP A 42 -9.48 -1.58 -6.07
C ASP A 42 -8.32 -0.81 -6.74
N PRO A 43 -8.28 -0.73 -8.08
CA PRO A 43 -7.25 0.00 -8.81
C PRO A 43 -7.11 1.48 -8.43
N ALA A 44 -8.21 2.16 -8.08
CA ALA A 44 -8.18 3.56 -7.68
C ALA A 44 -7.50 3.74 -6.32
N LEU A 45 -7.79 2.84 -5.37
CA LEU A 45 -7.13 2.82 -4.07
C LEU A 45 -5.65 2.45 -4.18
N GLY A 46 -5.30 1.49 -5.04
CA GLY A 46 -3.91 1.14 -5.31
C GLY A 46 -3.11 2.32 -5.88
N LYS A 47 -3.70 3.09 -6.81
CA LYS A 47 -3.08 4.30 -7.35
C LYS A 47 -2.93 5.41 -6.31
N ALA A 48 -3.94 5.58 -5.45
CA ALA A 48 -3.87 6.54 -4.35
C ALA A 48 -2.76 6.16 -3.36
N PHE A 49 -2.66 4.89 -2.97
CA PHE A 49 -1.61 4.38 -2.11
C PHE A 49 -0.21 4.62 -2.70
N ALA A 50 -0.02 4.31 -3.98
CA ALA A 50 1.26 4.53 -4.66
C ALA A 50 1.66 6.02 -4.67
N ARG A 51 0.70 6.92 -4.92
CA ARG A 51 0.92 8.37 -4.85
C ARG A 51 1.34 8.80 -3.44
N ASP A 52 0.69 8.29 -2.41
CA ASP A 52 0.99 8.68 -1.03
C ASP A 52 2.38 8.19 -0.60
N ILE A 53 2.80 6.98 -1.00
CA ILE A 53 4.17 6.49 -0.79
C ILE A 53 5.20 7.35 -1.53
N ALA A 54 4.91 7.76 -2.77
CA ALA A 54 5.78 8.68 -3.51
C ALA A 54 5.91 10.05 -2.82
N LEU A 55 4.80 10.61 -2.31
CA LEU A 55 4.80 11.87 -1.56
C LEU A 55 5.60 11.76 -0.24
N LEU A 56 5.48 10.65 0.49
CA LEU A 56 6.30 10.39 1.66
C LEU A 56 7.79 10.39 1.29
N LYS A 57 8.18 9.71 0.20
CA LYS A 57 9.58 9.71 -0.24
C LYS A 57 10.06 11.10 -0.65
N GLN A 58 9.25 11.87 -1.36
CA GLN A 58 9.58 13.23 -1.80
C GLN A 58 9.68 14.22 -0.63
N SER A 59 8.95 13.99 0.45
CA SER A 59 9.00 14.82 1.67
C SER A 59 10.13 14.44 2.64
N GLY A 60 11.04 13.54 2.23
CA GLY A 60 12.22 13.16 3.02
C GLY A 60 12.00 11.95 3.94
N VAL A 61 10.83 11.31 3.92
CA VAL A 61 10.58 10.06 4.65
C VAL A 61 11.21 8.88 3.87
N ASN A 62 11.58 7.82 4.57
CA ASN A 62 12.04 6.55 3.99
C ASN A 62 10.95 5.47 4.13
N PRO A 63 9.93 5.45 3.26
CA PRO A 63 8.86 4.46 3.32
C PRO A 63 9.36 3.06 2.92
N VAL A 64 8.93 2.05 3.68
CA VAL A 64 9.12 0.63 3.37
C VAL A 64 7.74 0.00 3.26
N VAL A 65 7.39 -0.49 2.07
CA VAL A 65 6.09 -1.13 1.84
C VAL A 65 6.21 -2.63 2.09
N VAL A 66 5.33 -3.17 2.93
CA VAL A 66 5.21 -4.61 3.18
C VAL A 66 3.85 -5.06 2.69
N HIS A 67 3.77 -5.90 1.66
CA HIS A 67 2.49 -6.34 1.10
C HIS A 67 2.13 -7.78 1.49
N GLY A 68 0.89 -8.17 1.20
CA GLY A 68 0.42 -9.56 1.31
C GLY A 68 -0.15 -9.97 -0.04
N GLY A 69 -1.09 -10.92 -0.05
CA GLY A 69 -1.74 -11.34 -1.30
C GLY A 69 -2.78 -12.43 -1.13
N GLY A 70 -3.46 -12.49 0.02
CA GLY A 70 -4.36 -13.59 0.38
C GLY A 70 -5.37 -13.95 -0.71
N PRO A 71 -6.16 -12.98 -1.24
CA PRO A 71 -7.11 -13.21 -2.33
C PRO A 71 -6.44 -13.69 -3.63
N GLN A 72 -5.31 -13.10 -4.00
CA GLN A 72 -4.57 -13.44 -5.22
C GLN A 72 -3.96 -14.85 -5.14
N ILE A 73 -3.45 -15.23 -3.98
CA ILE A 73 -2.97 -16.59 -3.69
C ILE A 73 -4.14 -17.58 -3.81
N GLY A 74 -5.29 -17.27 -3.20
CA GLY A 74 -6.49 -18.11 -3.28
C GLY A 74 -6.91 -18.35 -4.73
N ALA A 75 -7.01 -17.28 -5.52
CA ALA A 75 -7.37 -17.37 -6.93
C ALA A 75 -6.39 -18.22 -7.76
N MET A 76 -5.09 -18.21 -7.43
CA MET A 76 -4.09 -19.03 -8.13
C MET A 76 -4.18 -20.50 -7.71
N LEU A 77 -4.36 -20.78 -6.42
CA LEU A 77 -4.56 -22.14 -5.91
C LEU A 77 -5.81 -22.78 -6.51
N ASP A 78 -6.91 -22.03 -6.58
CA ASP A 78 -8.18 -22.50 -7.17
C ASP A 78 -8.00 -22.85 -8.66
N LYS A 79 -7.26 -22.03 -9.43
CA LYS A 79 -6.92 -22.32 -10.84
C LYS A 79 -6.09 -23.60 -11.00
N MET A 80 -5.31 -23.96 -9.99
CA MET A 80 -4.49 -25.18 -9.95
C MET A 80 -5.21 -26.37 -9.31
N GLY A 81 -6.49 -26.22 -8.94
CA GLY A 81 -7.28 -27.26 -8.30
C GLY A 81 -6.85 -27.58 -6.85
N ILE A 82 -6.13 -26.68 -6.20
CA ILE A 82 -5.65 -26.84 -4.82
C ILE A 82 -6.59 -26.10 -3.88
N GLN A 83 -7.19 -26.84 -2.94
CA GLN A 83 -8.10 -26.25 -1.96
C GLN A 83 -7.32 -25.45 -0.90
N SER A 84 -7.78 -24.23 -0.63
CA SER A 84 -7.24 -23.40 0.44
C SER A 84 -7.73 -23.87 1.82
N GLU A 85 -6.82 -24.22 2.72
CA GLU A 85 -7.14 -24.51 4.13
C GLU A 85 -6.66 -23.39 5.05
N PHE A 86 -7.45 -23.05 6.06
CA PHE A 86 -7.09 -22.08 7.09
C PHE A 86 -7.33 -22.66 8.50
N ARG A 87 -6.42 -22.38 9.43
CA ARG A 87 -6.55 -22.71 10.86
C ARG A 87 -6.17 -21.49 11.68
N GLY A 88 -7.08 -21.04 12.55
CA GLY A 88 -6.83 -19.87 13.40
C GLY A 88 -6.53 -18.59 12.62
N GLY A 89 -7.11 -18.42 11.43
CA GLY A 89 -6.86 -17.26 10.56
C GLY A 89 -5.56 -17.31 9.75
N LEU A 90 -4.75 -18.37 9.91
CA LEU A 90 -3.53 -18.60 9.13
C LEU A 90 -3.78 -19.64 8.04
N ARG A 91 -3.22 -19.40 6.85
CA ARG A 91 -3.26 -20.36 5.75
C ARG A 91 -2.37 -21.56 6.10
N VAL A 92 -2.91 -22.76 6.03
CA VAL A 92 -2.11 -23.98 6.07
C VAL A 92 -1.35 -24.07 4.75
N THR A 93 -0.03 -24.04 4.81
CA THR A 93 0.84 -23.92 3.64
C THR A 93 1.76 -25.13 3.57
N ASP A 94 1.38 -26.12 2.76
CA ASP A 94 2.23 -27.28 2.48
C ASP A 94 3.31 -26.97 1.43
N ARG A 95 4.10 -27.98 1.07
CA ARG A 95 5.22 -27.81 0.12
C ARG A 95 4.76 -27.34 -1.28
N LYS A 96 3.61 -27.78 -1.77
CA LYS A 96 3.11 -27.31 -3.08
C LYS A 96 2.54 -25.90 -2.97
N THR A 97 1.86 -25.62 -1.86
CA THR A 97 1.25 -24.32 -1.59
C THR A 97 2.29 -23.23 -1.43
N VAL A 98 3.45 -23.51 -0.79
CA VAL A 98 4.50 -22.49 -0.58
C VAL A 98 5.11 -22.02 -1.91
N GLU A 99 5.32 -22.92 -2.87
CA GLU A 99 5.83 -22.58 -4.22
C GLU A 99 4.89 -21.60 -4.94
N ILE A 100 3.57 -21.82 -4.82
CA ILE A 100 2.55 -20.97 -5.42
C ILE A 100 2.44 -19.63 -4.68
N VAL A 101 2.48 -19.67 -3.34
CA VAL A 101 2.48 -18.45 -2.51
C VAL A 101 3.67 -17.56 -2.87
N GLU A 102 4.87 -18.13 -2.99
CA GLU A 102 6.08 -17.41 -3.36
C GLU A 102 5.95 -16.80 -4.76
N MET A 103 5.49 -17.57 -5.74
CA MET A 103 5.27 -17.09 -7.11
C MET A 103 4.32 -15.89 -7.17
N VAL A 104 3.21 -15.94 -6.44
CA VAL A 104 2.22 -14.86 -6.41
C VAL A 104 2.76 -13.63 -5.67
N LEU A 105 3.35 -13.82 -4.50
CA LEU A 105 3.83 -12.71 -3.67
C LEU A 105 5.04 -12.03 -4.29
N ALA A 106 6.09 -12.78 -4.65
CA ALA A 106 7.33 -12.21 -5.19
C ALA A 106 7.23 -11.82 -6.67
N GLY A 107 6.32 -12.48 -7.41
CA GLY A 107 6.06 -12.22 -8.82
C GLY A 107 5.01 -11.14 -9.01
N SER A 108 3.77 -11.54 -9.26
CA SER A 108 2.71 -10.68 -9.80
C SER A 108 2.30 -9.51 -8.91
N ILE A 109 2.57 -9.58 -7.59
CA ILE A 109 2.19 -8.52 -6.65
C ILE A 109 3.34 -7.54 -6.38
N ASN A 110 4.57 -8.05 -6.25
CA ASN A 110 5.72 -7.22 -5.87
C ASN A 110 6.35 -6.47 -7.05
N LYS A 111 6.06 -6.87 -8.28
CA LYS A 111 6.53 -6.22 -9.51
C LYS A 111 5.50 -5.23 -10.02
#